data_AF-A0A087GY65-F1
#
_entry.id   AF-A0A087GY65-F1
#
_cell.length_a   1.000
_cell.length_b   1.000
_cell.length_c   1.000
_cell.angle_alpha   90.00
_cell.angle_beta   90.00
_cell.angle_gamma   90.00
#
_symmetry.space_group_name_H-M   'P 1'
#
loop_
_entity.id
_entity.type
_entity.pdbx_description
1 polymer ?
#
loop_
_entity_poly.entity_id
_entity_poly.type
_entity_poly.pdbx_seq_one_letter_code
_entity_poly.pdbx_strand_id
1 'polypeptide(L)'
;MVSPKNLHVTIPEQPLNLSVSSPISSSSSAACSAYDHYLRLPELKNLWSSLNFPHWTTEPVLKPALQALEITFRLILTVGSDTRQYINRREWIRRLDLLATSQIKLVATICEEEEDDESVAAPVTSTWSSLSLLPEIATCRTTESIGKKILSTIENEMRWCKYTLGLGEPNLAGKPYLRYDDVCCPGELHGLKNNPYSDHIENQENQMLYTIHQILESWIYVSLNLLNRVESRIEQGEFEKASSDVYLLERIWKLLAEIEDLHILMDPEDFLKVKKQLQIKSTSRNDAFCFRSKGLVEMAKMSKELREKVPAVLAVTVDPTGGPRLQEAAMKLYSMKNEYEKIHLLQGMQAVESAAKRFFFGYQKLVAAMMGSAEANANRTAESHHETCDSLTQVFMEPPYYPSLDAAKTFLGEYWSNLGCNGRH
;
A
#
# COMPACT_ATOMS: atom_id res chain seq x y z
N MET A 1 -31.37 6.19 45.99
CA MET A 1 -31.25 7.24 44.95
C MET A 1 -30.15 8.20 45.38
N VAL A 2 -28.95 8.04 44.85
CA VAL A 2 -27.83 8.99 45.06
C VAL A 2 -27.53 9.57 43.68
N SER A 3 -27.61 10.90 43.57
CA SER A 3 -27.46 11.65 42.33
C SER A 3 -26.04 11.48 41.77
N PRO A 4 -25.83 11.27 40.46
CA PRO A 4 -24.49 11.21 39.90
C PRO A 4 -23.89 12.62 39.92
N LYS A 5 -22.72 12.76 40.54
CA LYS A 5 -21.91 13.98 40.47
C LYS A 5 -21.48 14.17 39.01
N ASN A 6 -21.85 15.32 38.44
CA ASN A 6 -21.39 15.76 37.13
C ASN A 6 -19.85 15.77 37.11
N LEU A 7 -19.26 14.89 36.29
CA LEU A 7 -17.84 14.92 35.96
C LEU A 7 -17.60 16.12 35.05
N HIS A 8 -17.08 17.22 35.61
CA HIS A 8 -16.52 18.31 34.83
C HIS A 8 -15.14 17.86 34.31
N VAL A 9 -15.11 17.37 33.07
CA VAL A 9 -13.86 17.15 32.33
C VAL A 9 -13.66 18.35 31.41
N THR A 10 -12.56 19.05 31.61
CA THR A 10 -12.09 20.11 30.72
C THR A 10 -11.61 19.45 29.43
N ILE A 11 -12.42 19.51 28.37
CA ILE A 11 -11.98 19.20 27.01
C ILE A 11 -10.90 20.24 26.67
N PRO A 12 -9.69 19.87 26.21
CA PRO A 12 -8.76 20.84 25.67
C PRO A 12 -9.45 21.63 24.56
N GLU A 13 -9.50 22.95 24.72
CA GLU A 13 -10.15 23.85 23.77
C GLU A 13 -9.51 23.72 22.37
N GLN A 14 -10.37 23.41 21.40
CA GLN A 14 -10.24 23.55 19.94
C GLN A 14 -9.08 22.80 19.25
N PRO A 15 -9.36 21.83 18.36
CA PRO A 15 -8.40 21.54 17.30
C PRO A 15 -8.27 22.82 16.48
N LEU A 16 -7.03 23.22 16.19
CA LEU A 16 -6.70 24.24 15.19
C LEU A 16 -7.67 24.09 14.01
N ASN A 17 -8.43 25.13 13.70
CA ASN A 17 -9.28 25.23 12.51
C ASN A 17 -8.38 25.21 11.26
N LEU A 18 -7.79 24.05 10.97
CA LEU A 18 -7.19 23.73 9.70
C LEU A 18 -8.35 23.38 8.77
N SER A 19 -8.41 24.09 7.65
CA SER A 19 -9.37 23.90 6.56
C SER A 19 -9.76 22.43 6.36
N VAL A 20 -11.07 22.17 6.27
CA VAL A 20 -11.70 20.85 6.04
C VAL A 20 -11.34 20.25 4.66
N SER A 21 -10.59 20.98 3.82
CA SER A 21 -9.99 20.42 2.61
C SER A 21 -8.90 19.40 2.97
N SER A 22 -9.03 18.16 2.50
CA SER A 22 -7.96 17.16 2.63
C SER A 22 -6.61 17.75 2.19
N PRO A 23 -5.55 17.66 3.03
CA PRO A 23 -4.24 18.23 2.69
C PRO A 23 -3.58 17.50 1.52
N ILE A 24 -4.04 16.28 1.22
CA ILE A 24 -3.57 15.45 0.12
C ILE A 24 -4.23 15.91 -1.18
N SER A 25 -3.44 16.41 -2.09
CA SER A 25 -3.87 16.73 -3.45
C SER A 25 -2.73 16.45 -4.42
N SER A 26 -3.10 16.09 -5.66
CA SER A 26 -2.11 15.78 -6.68
C SER A 26 -1.26 17.01 -7.02
N SER A 27 -0.09 16.75 -7.60
CA SER A 27 0.68 17.79 -8.29
C SER A 27 -0.13 18.40 -9.45
N SER A 28 0.44 19.40 -10.12
CA SER A 28 -0.21 20.00 -11.31
C SER A 28 -0.61 18.95 -12.34
N SER A 29 -1.70 19.22 -13.09
CA SER A 29 -2.19 18.29 -14.13
C SER A 29 -1.10 17.94 -15.15
N ALA A 30 -0.24 18.89 -15.50
CA ALA A 30 0.90 18.67 -16.39
C ALA A 30 1.93 17.71 -15.78
N ALA A 31 2.28 17.88 -14.50
CA ALA A 31 3.22 17.00 -13.81
C ALA A 31 2.68 15.56 -13.66
N CYS A 32 1.39 15.42 -13.35
CA CYS A 32 0.75 14.10 -13.28
C CYS A 32 0.70 13.43 -14.66
N SER A 33 0.37 14.18 -15.72
CA SER A 33 0.33 13.63 -17.09
C SER A 33 1.73 13.22 -17.58
N ALA A 34 2.76 13.98 -17.23
CA ALA A 34 4.14 13.62 -17.53
C ALA A 34 4.59 12.35 -16.79
N TYR A 35 4.13 12.16 -15.55
CA TYR A 35 4.35 10.96 -14.76
C TYR A 35 3.61 9.75 -15.35
N ASP A 36 2.32 9.91 -15.69
CA ASP A 36 1.50 8.88 -16.36
C ASP A 36 2.17 8.41 -17.65
N HIS A 37 2.66 9.36 -18.48
CA HIS A 37 3.38 9.05 -19.70
C HIS A 37 4.72 8.37 -19.42
N TYR A 38 5.53 8.92 -18.51
CA TYR A 38 6.84 8.38 -18.15
C TYR A 38 6.76 6.92 -17.72
N LEU A 39 5.76 6.54 -16.93
CA LEU A 39 5.59 5.17 -16.43
C LEU A 39 4.77 4.26 -17.34
N ARG A 40 4.24 4.79 -18.46
CA ARG A 40 3.30 4.06 -19.34
C ARG A 40 2.07 3.55 -18.58
N LEU A 41 1.54 4.39 -17.68
CA LEU A 41 0.37 4.05 -16.86
C LEU A 41 -0.91 3.81 -17.67
N PRO A 42 -1.19 4.50 -18.78
CA PRO A 42 -2.36 4.18 -19.60
C PRO A 42 -2.33 2.73 -20.10
N GLU A 43 -1.17 2.25 -20.56
CA GLU A 43 -1.00 0.87 -21.00
C GLU A 43 -1.13 -0.11 -19.84
N LEU A 44 -0.47 0.16 -18.70
CA LEU A 44 -0.60 -0.68 -17.51
C LEU A 44 -2.04 -0.74 -16.97
N LYS A 45 -2.75 0.40 -16.91
CA LYS A 45 -4.16 0.45 -16.48
C LYS A 45 -5.06 -0.34 -17.41
N ASN A 46 -4.78 -0.36 -18.71
CA ASN A 46 -5.52 -1.20 -19.65
C ASN A 46 -5.31 -2.70 -19.33
N LEU A 47 -4.08 -3.11 -19.01
CA LEU A 47 -3.80 -4.47 -18.54
C LEU A 47 -4.53 -4.79 -17.24
N TRP A 48 -4.44 -3.92 -16.23
CA TRP A 48 -5.08 -4.13 -14.92
C TRP A 48 -6.60 -4.18 -14.97
N SER A 49 -7.23 -3.41 -15.87
CA SER A 49 -8.69 -3.33 -16.00
C SER A 49 -9.30 -4.35 -16.98
N SER A 50 -8.47 -5.01 -17.80
CA SER A 50 -8.96 -6.11 -18.64
C SER A 50 -9.32 -7.32 -17.78
N LEU A 51 -10.61 -7.67 -17.74
CA LEU A 51 -11.12 -8.84 -17.03
C LEU A 51 -11.24 -10.01 -17.99
N ASN A 52 -10.22 -10.86 -18.02
CA ASN A 52 -10.17 -12.05 -18.87
C ASN A 52 -10.98 -13.20 -18.26
N PHE A 53 -11.23 -13.14 -16.94
CA PHE A 53 -11.93 -14.14 -16.17
C PHE A 53 -13.05 -13.48 -15.36
N PRO A 54 -14.11 -12.97 -16.02
CA PRO A 54 -15.13 -12.13 -15.37
C PRO A 54 -15.90 -12.81 -14.23
N HIS A 55 -15.86 -14.14 -14.16
CA HIS A 55 -16.46 -14.91 -13.07
C HIS A 55 -15.54 -15.04 -11.85
N TRP A 56 -14.25 -14.74 -11.98
CA TRP A 56 -13.29 -14.80 -10.88
C TRP A 56 -13.23 -13.44 -10.17
N THR A 57 -13.96 -13.32 -9.06
CA THR A 57 -14.15 -12.05 -8.32
C THR A 57 -12.85 -11.46 -7.77
N THR A 58 -11.82 -12.28 -7.61
CA THR A 58 -10.51 -11.86 -7.11
C THR A 58 -9.59 -11.34 -8.23
N GLU A 59 -9.94 -11.53 -9.52
CA GLU A 59 -9.14 -11.06 -10.67
C GLU A 59 -8.72 -9.58 -10.56
N PRO A 60 -9.61 -8.61 -10.24
CA PRO A 60 -9.25 -7.19 -10.18
C PRO A 60 -8.19 -6.85 -9.12
N VAL A 61 -8.01 -7.72 -8.13
CA VAL A 61 -7.03 -7.56 -7.04
C VAL A 61 -5.78 -8.40 -7.32
N LEU A 62 -5.95 -9.68 -7.69
CA LEU A 62 -4.81 -10.59 -7.83
C LEU A 62 -4.03 -10.36 -9.13
N LYS A 63 -4.68 -10.07 -10.25
CA LYS A 63 -4.00 -9.79 -11.52
C LYS A 63 -2.95 -8.68 -11.37
N PRO A 64 -3.28 -7.45 -10.95
CA PRO A 64 -2.28 -6.39 -10.77
C PRO A 64 -1.22 -6.73 -9.72
N ALA A 65 -1.53 -7.53 -8.69
CA ALA A 65 -0.54 -8.00 -7.71
C ALA A 65 0.49 -8.96 -8.34
N LEU A 66 0.04 -9.91 -9.17
CA LEU A 66 0.93 -10.82 -9.92
C LEU A 66 1.77 -10.06 -10.94
N GLN A 67 1.19 -9.04 -11.59
CA GLN A 67 1.93 -8.18 -12.50
C GLN A 67 3.01 -7.36 -11.78
N ALA A 68 2.71 -6.85 -10.58
CA ALA A 68 3.70 -6.20 -9.73
C ALA A 68 4.88 -7.15 -9.39
N LEU A 69 4.57 -8.41 -9.08
CA LEU A 69 5.57 -9.44 -8.79
C LEU A 69 6.44 -9.76 -10.02
N GLU A 70 5.84 -9.87 -11.21
CA GLU A 70 6.56 -10.06 -12.47
C GLU A 70 7.47 -8.85 -12.80
N ILE A 71 7.01 -7.62 -12.51
CA ILE A 71 7.84 -6.42 -12.65
C ILE A 71 8.99 -6.43 -11.62
N THR A 72 8.78 -6.95 -10.40
CA THR A 72 9.85 -7.16 -9.41
C THR A 72 10.91 -8.14 -9.94
N PHE A 73 10.50 -9.22 -10.61
CA PHE A 73 11.44 -10.14 -11.27
C PHE A 73 12.30 -9.44 -12.32
N ARG A 74 11.69 -8.57 -13.13
CA ARG A 74 12.41 -7.72 -14.07
C ARG A 74 13.42 -6.80 -13.39
N LEU A 75 13.09 -6.24 -12.22
CA LEU A 75 14.02 -5.41 -11.44
C LEU A 75 15.20 -6.23 -10.91
N ILE A 76 14.96 -7.47 -10.46
CA ILE A 76 16.02 -8.39 -10.02
C ILE A 76 17.01 -8.68 -11.16
N LEU A 77 16.51 -8.96 -12.37
CA LEU A 77 17.38 -9.15 -13.54
C LEU A 77 18.14 -7.87 -13.88
N THR A 78 17.47 -6.71 -13.85
CA THR A 78 18.10 -5.40 -14.12
C THR A 78 19.29 -5.15 -13.19
N VAL A 79 19.11 -5.34 -11.89
CA VAL A 79 20.20 -5.22 -10.89
C VAL A 79 21.26 -6.30 -11.08
N GLY A 80 20.84 -7.53 -11.38
CA GLY A 80 21.74 -8.67 -11.59
C GLY A 80 22.65 -8.52 -12.81
N SER A 81 22.23 -7.72 -13.80
CA SER A 81 22.98 -7.40 -15.01
C SER A 81 23.70 -6.05 -14.95
N ASP A 82 23.52 -5.25 -13.89
CA ASP A 82 24.18 -3.97 -13.74
C ASP A 82 25.70 -4.16 -13.55
N THR A 83 26.48 -3.54 -14.46
CA THR A 83 27.94 -3.69 -14.56
C THR A 83 28.72 -2.61 -13.82
N ARG A 84 28.06 -1.59 -13.26
CA ARG A 84 28.72 -0.50 -12.52
C ARG A 84 29.44 -1.06 -11.30
N GLN A 85 30.62 -0.52 -10.99
CA GLN A 85 31.47 -1.05 -9.94
C GLN A 85 31.08 -0.56 -8.54
N TYR A 86 30.47 0.61 -8.45
CA TYR A 86 30.09 1.26 -7.19
C TYR A 86 28.75 0.78 -6.64
N ILE A 87 27.98 -0.01 -7.40
CA ILE A 87 26.67 -0.47 -6.94
C ILE A 87 26.81 -1.57 -5.89
N ASN A 88 26.07 -1.42 -4.79
CA ASN A 88 26.01 -2.45 -3.76
C ASN A 88 25.02 -3.55 -4.14
N ARG A 89 25.39 -4.40 -5.12
CA ARG A 89 24.56 -5.52 -5.60
C ARG A 89 24.06 -6.40 -4.46
N ARG A 90 24.89 -6.66 -3.46
CA ARG A 90 24.51 -7.52 -2.32
C ARG A 90 23.34 -6.93 -1.54
N GLU A 91 23.38 -5.62 -1.26
CA GLU A 91 22.29 -4.96 -0.54
C GLU A 91 21.03 -4.86 -1.41
N TRP A 92 21.16 -4.56 -2.70
CA TRP A 92 20.03 -4.61 -3.64
C TRP A 92 19.35 -5.98 -3.64
N ILE A 93 20.10 -7.06 -3.83
CA ILE A 93 19.56 -8.43 -3.80
C ILE A 93 18.89 -8.73 -2.46
N ARG A 94 19.47 -8.30 -1.33
CA ARG A 94 18.86 -8.48 0.01
C ARG A 94 17.51 -7.78 0.13
N ARG A 95 17.39 -6.55 -0.37
CA ARG A 95 16.13 -5.79 -0.31
C ARG A 95 15.09 -6.29 -1.30
N LEU A 96 15.52 -6.70 -2.50
CA LEU A 96 14.63 -7.29 -3.50
C LEU A 96 14.11 -8.67 -3.08
N ASP A 97 14.92 -9.47 -2.39
CA ASP A 97 14.49 -10.73 -1.76
C ASP A 97 13.42 -10.49 -0.69
N LEU A 98 13.61 -9.48 0.18
CA LEU A 98 12.60 -9.08 1.15
C LEU A 98 11.33 -8.60 0.46
N LEU A 99 11.44 -7.73 -0.54
CA LEU A 99 10.30 -7.21 -1.29
C LEU A 99 9.50 -8.32 -1.97
N ALA A 100 10.17 -9.21 -2.71
CA ALA A 100 9.52 -10.34 -3.37
C ALA A 100 8.83 -11.26 -2.34
N THR A 101 9.47 -11.50 -1.20
CA THR A 101 8.86 -12.27 -0.10
C THR A 101 7.59 -11.58 0.44
N SER A 102 7.63 -10.27 0.68
CA SER A 102 6.45 -9.49 1.11
C SER A 102 5.32 -9.55 0.08
N GLN A 103 5.64 -9.45 -1.22
CA GLN A 103 4.66 -9.55 -2.31
C GLN A 103 4.04 -10.94 -2.41
N ILE A 104 4.85 -12.00 -2.33
CA ILE A 104 4.38 -13.39 -2.38
C ILE A 104 3.45 -13.71 -1.21
N LYS A 105 3.79 -13.22 0.00
CA LYS A 105 2.91 -13.36 1.16
C LYS A 105 1.55 -12.73 0.95
N LEU A 106 1.52 -11.52 0.39
CA LEU A 106 0.25 -10.84 0.09
C LEU A 106 -0.53 -11.55 -0.99
N VAL A 107 0.13 -12.01 -2.05
CA VAL A 107 -0.47 -12.86 -3.09
C VAL A 107 -1.08 -14.12 -2.47
N ALA A 108 -0.35 -14.83 -1.62
CA ALA A 108 -0.85 -16.03 -0.95
C ALA A 108 -2.07 -15.72 -0.07
N THR A 109 -2.04 -14.66 0.74
CA THR A 109 -3.20 -14.24 1.54
C THR A 109 -4.41 -13.90 0.67
N ILE A 110 -4.23 -13.21 -0.47
CA ILE A 110 -5.33 -12.94 -1.42
C ILE A 110 -5.92 -14.23 -1.97
N CYS A 111 -5.08 -15.22 -2.29
CA CYS A 111 -5.51 -16.53 -2.82
C CYS A 111 -6.19 -17.41 -1.77
N GLU A 112 -5.77 -17.34 -0.50
CA GLU A 112 -6.36 -18.10 0.61
C GLU A 112 -7.78 -17.63 0.95
N GLU A 113 -8.07 -16.34 0.77
CA GLU A 113 -9.38 -15.73 1.03
C GLU A 113 -10.40 -15.93 -0.10
N GLU A 114 -10.06 -16.66 -1.17
CA GLU A 114 -10.98 -16.96 -2.27
C GLU A 114 -12.12 -17.89 -1.82
N GLU A 115 -13.35 -17.51 -2.17
CA GLU A 115 -14.56 -18.26 -1.84
C GLU A 115 -14.52 -19.70 -2.39
N ASP A 116 -15.18 -20.64 -1.69
CA ASP A 116 -15.24 -22.06 -2.06
C ASP A 116 -16.24 -22.37 -3.19
N ASP A 117 -16.85 -21.36 -3.80
CA ASP A 117 -17.82 -21.56 -4.87
C ASP A 117 -17.11 -21.86 -6.21
N GLU A 118 -17.32 -23.07 -6.74
CA GLU A 118 -16.75 -23.48 -8.05
C GLU A 118 -17.18 -22.57 -9.21
N SER A 119 -18.30 -21.84 -9.08
CA SER A 119 -18.76 -20.89 -10.10
C SER A 119 -17.93 -19.60 -10.17
N VAL A 120 -17.05 -19.37 -9.19
CA VAL A 120 -16.20 -18.18 -9.03
C VAL A 120 -14.70 -18.55 -9.01
N ALA A 121 -14.37 -19.79 -9.40
CA ALA A 121 -13.05 -20.37 -9.19
C ALA A 121 -11.93 -19.75 -10.05
N ALA A 122 -10.72 -19.72 -9.49
CA ALA A 122 -9.52 -19.27 -10.19
C ALA A 122 -9.20 -20.14 -11.43
N PRO A 123 -8.68 -19.53 -12.51
CA PRO A 123 -8.32 -20.26 -13.72
C PRO A 123 -7.05 -21.07 -13.52
N VAL A 124 -7.18 -22.41 -13.48
CA VAL A 124 -6.05 -23.32 -13.23
C VAL A 124 -5.72 -24.25 -14.41
N THR A 125 -4.50 -24.80 -14.41
CA THR A 125 -3.92 -25.69 -15.43
C THR A 125 -2.94 -26.69 -14.80
N SER A 126 -2.51 -27.68 -15.57
CA SER A 126 -1.47 -28.67 -15.18
C SER A 126 -0.05 -28.26 -15.59
N THR A 127 0.12 -27.12 -16.28
CA THR A 127 1.42 -26.66 -16.79
C THR A 127 1.87 -25.39 -16.10
N TRP A 128 3.17 -25.30 -15.81
CA TRP A 128 3.80 -24.05 -15.39
C TRP A 128 3.82 -22.98 -16.50
N SER A 129 3.98 -21.73 -16.06
CA SER A 129 4.26 -20.56 -16.89
C SER A 129 5.47 -20.79 -17.77
N SER A 130 5.34 -20.41 -19.03
CA SER A 130 6.43 -20.41 -20.01
C SER A 130 7.02 -19.02 -20.24
N LEU A 131 6.33 -17.97 -19.77
CA LEU A 131 6.68 -16.57 -20.04
C LEU A 131 7.19 -15.81 -18.82
N SER A 132 7.01 -16.30 -17.59
CA SER A 132 7.53 -15.62 -16.41
C SER A 132 9.07 -15.54 -16.42
N LEU A 133 9.60 -14.46 -15.87
CA LEU A 133 11.04 -14.25 -15.70
C LEU A 133 11.64 -15.07 -14.54
N LEU A 134 10.83 -15.63 -13.63
CA LEU A 134 11.36 -16.31 -12.45
C LEU A 134 12.23 -17.55 -12.78
N PRO A 135 11.86 -18.44 -13.72
CA PRO A 135 12.75 -19.51 -14.18
C PRO A 135 14.12 -19.02 -14.69
N GLU A 136 14.15 -17.88 -15.38
CA GLU A 136 15.39 -17.25 -15.85
C GLU A 136 16.24 -16.76 -14.67
N ILE A 137 15.62 -16.08 -13.70
CA ILE A 137 16.30 -15.63 -12.47
C ILE A 137 16.90 -16.82 -11.72
N ALA A 138 16.17 -17.94 -11.64
CA ALA A 138 16.61 -19.13 -10.92
C ALA A 138 17.75 -19.91 -11.62
N THR A 139 18.11 -19.54 -12.86
CA THR A 139 19.17 -20.19 -13.65
C THR A 139 20.31 -19.24 -14.04
N CYS A 140 20.09 -17.93 -13.99
CA CYS A 140 21.11 -16.93 -14.30
C CYS A 140 22.17 -16.84 -13.19
N ARG A 141 23.45 -16.93 -13.54
CA ARG A 141 24.58 -17.01 -12.59
C ARG A 141 24.60 -15.88 -11.54
N THR A 142 24.18 -14.67 -11.90
CA THR A 142 24.21 -13.52 -10.98
C THR A 142 23.02 -13.45 -10.04
N THR A 143 21.92 -14.12 -10.36
CA THR A 143 20.65 -14.05 -9.64
C THR A 143 20.10 -15.43 -9.20
N GLU A 144 20.81 -16.51 -9.49
CA GLU A 144 20.41 -17.90 -9.22
C GLU A 144 20.02 -18.11 -7.75
N SER A 145 20.80 -17.54 -6.82
CA SER A 145 20.58 -17.71 -5.39
C SER A 145 19.26 -17.08 -4.91
N ILE A 146 18.94 -15.88 -5.39
CA ILE A 146 17.67 -15.21 -5.08
C ILE A 146 16.51 -15.90 -5.82
N GLY A 147 16.68 -16.32 -7.07
CA GLY A 147 15.64 -17.03 -7.82
C GLY A 147 15.22 -18.34 -7.16
N LYS A 148 16.19 -19.18 -6.76
CA LYS A 148 15.92 -20.42 -6.00
C LYS A 148 15.24 -20.16 -4.66
N LYS A 149 15.62 -19.07 -3.99
CA LYS A 149 14.98 -18.67 -2.73
C LYS A 149 13.54 -18.25 -2.96
N ILE A 150 13.25 -17.44 -3.98
CA ILE A 150 11.90 -17.02 -4.35
C ILE A 150 11.02 -18.24 -4.66
N LEU A 151 11.52 -19.22 -5.43
CA LEU A 151 10.79 -20.46 -5.70
C LEU A 151 10.42 -21.23 -4.42
N SER A 152 11.34 -21.29 -3.46
CA SER A 152 11.08 -21.88 -2.13
C SER A 152 10.07 -21.06 -1.31
N THR A 153 10.14 -19.72 -1.39
CA THR A 153 9.15 -18.84 -0.75
C THR A 153 7.76 -19.08 -1.32
N ILE A 154 7.60 -19.19 -2.64
CA ILE A 154 6.30 -19.52 -3.26
C ILE A 154 5.77 -20.85 -2.74
N GLU A 155 6.60 -21.90 -2.74
CA GLU A 155 6.20 -23.22 -2.20
C GLU A 155 5.67 -23.14 -0.77
N ASN A 156 6.38 -22.39 0.09
CA ASN A 156 6.05 -22.30 1.51
C ASN A 156 4.80 -21.46 1.76
N GLU A 157 4.72 -20.27 1.18
CA GLU A 157 3.63 -19.32 1.43
C GLU A 157 2.34 -19.77 0.74
N MET A 158 2.42 -20.40 -0.44
CA MET A 158 1.23 -20.88 -1.13
C MET A 158 0.66 -22.16 -0.50
N ARG A 159 1.25 -22.74 0.54
CA ARG A 159 0.91 -24.08 1.06
C ARG A 159 -0.58 -24.25 1.37
N TRP A 160 -1.26 -23.22 1.85
CA TRP A 160 -2.68 -23.27 2.21
C TRP A 160 -3.62 -22.80 1.09
N CYS A 161 -3.07 -22.29 -0.02
CA CYS A 161 -3.85 -21.94 -1.21
C CYS A 161 -4.31 -23.21 -1.96
N LYS A 162 -5.47 -23.11 -2.62
CA LYS A 162 -6.08 -24.18 -3.45
C LYS A 162 -5.24 -24.56 -4.68
N TYR A 163 -4.45 -23.61 -5.18
CA TYR A 163 -3.52 -23.76 -6.30
C TYR A 163 -2.15 -23.20 -5.92
N THR A 164 -1.18 -23.32 -6.81
CA THR A 164 0.11 -22.61 -6.71
C THR A 164 0.34 -21.78 -7.97
N LEU A 165 1.35 -20.88 -7.97
CA LEU A 165 1.51 -19.88 -9.02
C LEU A 165 1.97 -20.48 -10.36
N GLY A 166 2.67 -21.62 -10.33
CA GLY A 166 3.17 -22.28 -11.53
C GLY A 166 4.34 -21.55 -12.16
N LEU A 167 5.28 -21.06 -11.37
CA LEU A 167 6.46 -20.30 -11.79
C LEU A 167 7.77 -21.11 -11.75
N GLY A 168 7.66 -22.43 -11.55
CA GLY A 168 8.79 -23.36 -11.41
C GLY A 168 9.08 -23.77 -9.97
N GLU A 169 8.21 -23.44 -9.04
CA GLU A 169 8.26 -23.97 -7.68
C GLU A 169 8.07 -25.49 -7.68
N PRO A 170 8.62 -26.22 -6.69
CA PRO A 170 8.58 -27.68 -6.65
C PRO A 170 7.17 -28.29 -6.62
N ASN A 171 6.21 -27.59 -6.00
CA ASN A 171 4.83 -28.02 -5.83
C ASN A 171 4.71 -29.41 -5.18
N LEU A 172 5.25 -29.56 -3.98
CA LEU A 172 5.31 -30.85 -3.26
C LEU A 172 3.92 -31.40 -2.93
N ALA A 173 2.92 -30.52 -2.83
CA ALA A 173 1.53 -30.88 -2.58
C ALA A 173 0.77 -31.33 -3.85
N GLY A 174 1.37 -31.22 -5.04
CA GLY A 174 0.74 -31.63 -6.30
C GLY A 174 -0.50 -30.82 -6.65
N LYS A 175 -0.55 -29.55 -6.24
CA LYS A 175 -1.68 -28.63 -6.50
C LYS A 175 -1.74 -28.24 -7.97
N PRO A 176 -2.92 -27.87 -8.50
CA PRO A 176 -2.98 -27.28 -9.84
C PRO A 176 -2.25 -25.93 -9.87
N TYR A 177 -1.81 -25.52 -11.06
CA TYR A 177 -1.13 -24.25 -11.29
C TYR A 177 -2.13 -23.20 -11.73
N LEU A 178 -1.99 -21.96 -11.27
CA LEU A 178 -2.68 -20.82 -11.88
C LEU A 178 -2.30 -20.73 -13.36
N ARG A 179 -3.24 -20.35 -14.23
CA ARG A 179 -2.97 -19.98 -15.62
C ARG A 179 -2.23 -18.64 -15.68
N TYR A 180 -1.01 -18.63 -15.13
CA TYR A 180 -0.24 -17.41 -14.88
C TYR A 180 -0.01 -16.59 -16.15
N ASP A 181 0.29 -17.24 -17.27
CA ASP A 181 0.54 -16.54 -18.54
C ASP A 181 -0.71 -15.80 -19.06
N ASP A 182 -1.91 -16.32 -18.79
CA ASP A 182 -3.19 -15.70 -19.21
C ASP A 182 -3.69 -14.63 -18.23
N VAL A 183 -3.38 -14.80 -16.93
CA VAL A 183 -3.77 -13.87 -15.87
C VAL A 183 -2.79 -12.70 -15.80
N CYS A 184 -1.50 -12.98 -15.65
CA CYS A 184 -0.45 -11.98 -15.49
C CYS A 184 -0.11 -11.29 -16.82
N CYS A 185 -0.27 -11.98 -17.95
CA CYS A 185 0.18 -11.52 -19.27
C CYS A 185 1.65 -11.06 -19.29
N PRO A 186 2.65 -11.89 -18.88
CA PRO A 186 4.04 -11.44 -18.78
C PRO A 186 4.60 -10.85 -20.08
N GLY A 187 4.23 -11.42 -21.23
CA GLY A 187 4.67 -10.92 -22.54
C GLY A 187 4.25 -9.47 -22.81
N GLU A 188 3.05 -9.07 -22.39
CA GLU A 188 2.58 -7.69 -22.52
C GLU A 188 3.35 -6.76 -21.57
N LEU A 189 3.58 -7.18 -20.32
CA LEU A 189 4.39 -6.44 -19.35
C LEU A 189 5.85 -6.27 -19.79
N HIS A 190 6.43 -7.28 -20.44
CA HIS A 190 7.79 -7.22 -20.97
C HIS A 190 7.90 -6.19 -22.10
N GLY A 191 6.83 -6.02 -22.88
CA GLY A 191 6.68 -4.94 -23.87
C GLY A 191 6.68 -3.53 -23.26
N LEU A 192 6.43 -3.41 -21.96
CA LEU A 192 6.47 -2.17 -21.19
C LEU A 192 7.78 -2.00 -20.41
N LYS A 193 8.86 -2.72 -20.76
CA LYS A 193 10.15 -2.56 -20.05
C LYS A 193 10.89 -1.27 -20.38
N ASN A 194 10.75 -0.76 -21.60
CA ASN A 194 11.49 0.42 -22.05
C ASN A 194 10.74 1.67 -21.60
N ASN A 195 11.41 2.50 -20.80
CA ASN A 195 10.88 3.81 -20.45
C ASN A 195 10.85 4.72 -21.71
N PRO A 196 9.89 5.65 -21.86
CA PRO A 196 9.74 6.49 -23.05
C PRO A 196 10.95 7.38 -23.40
N TYR A 197 11.88 7.52 -22.46
CA TYR A 197 13.06 8.37 -22.57
C TYR A 197 14.36 7.55 -22.70
N SER A 198 14.24 6.23 -22.93
CA SER A 198 15.39 5.31 -23.03
C SER A 198 16.40 5.72 -24.11
N ASP A 199 15.92 6.37 -25.16
CA ASP A 199 16.72 6.70 -26.34
C ASP A 199 17.61 7.95 -26.13
N HIS A 200 17.36 8.73 -25.07
CA HIS A 200 18.09 9.98 -24.81
C HIS A 200 18.48 10.19 -23.34
N ILE A 201 18.07 9.31 -22.41
CA ILE A 201 18.57 9.27 -21.03
C ILE A 201 19.40 8.00 -20.86
N GLU A 202 20.70 8.10 -21.10
CA GLU A 202 21.68 7.04 -20.81
C GLU A 202 22.06 7.05 -19.33
N ASN A 203 21.12 6.62 -18.47
CA ASN A 203 21.35 6.49 -17.03
C ASN A 203 20.60 5.28 -16.47
N GLN A 204 21.32 4.34 -15.84
CA GLN A 204 20.72 3.12 -15.29
C GLN A 204 19.77 3.40 -14.10
N GLU A 205 19.99 4.49 -13.35
CA GLU A 205 19.06 4.93 -12.30
C GLU A 205 17.68 5.28 -12.85
N ASN A 206 17.59 5.77 -14.09
CA ASN A 206 16.31 6.06 -14.75
C ASN A 206 15.48 4.78 -14.94
N GLN A 207 16.13 3.68 -15.33
CA GLN A 207 15.46 2.40 -15.52
C GLN A 207 15.01 1.78 -14.18
N MET A 208 15.81 1.95 -13.12
CA MET A 208 15.44 1.51 -11.78
C MET A 208 14.27 2.33 -11.22
N LEU A 209 14.31 3.66 -11.33
CA LEU A 209 13.22 4.57 -10.95
C LEU A 209 11.91 4.19 -11.67
N TYR A 210 11.98 4.05 -12.99
CA TYR A 210 10.85 3.62 -13.82
C TYR A 210 10.25 2.30 -13.34
N THR A 211 11.08 1.29 -13.11
CA THR A 211 10.60 -0.04 -12.72
C THR A 211 10.03 -0.06 -11.30
N ILE A 212 10.68 0.61 -10.34
CA ILE A 212 10.21 0.71 -8.95
C ILE A 212 8.83 1.37 -8.90
N HIS A 213 8.62 2.45 -9.63
CA HIS A 213 7.33 3.12 -9.66
C HIS A 213 6.25 2.30 -10.38
N GLN A 214 6.57 1.48 -11.38
CA GLN A 214 5.57 0.56 -11.95
C GLN A 214 5.13 -0.52 -10.94
N ILE A 215 6.04 -1.02 -10.11
CA ILE A 215 5.70 -1.93 -9.00
C ILE A 215 4.77 -1.19 -8.00
N LEU A 216 5.13 0.03 -7.63
CA LEU A 216 4.34 0.88 -6.73
C LEU A 216 2.91 1.08 -7.26
N GLU A 217 2.77 1.53 -8.51
CA GLU A 217 1.48 1.82 -9.13
C GLU A 217 0.60 0.58 -9.29
N SER A 218 1.21 -0.58 -9.53
CA SER A 218 0.47 -1.85 -9.56
C SER A 218 -0.17 -2.15 -8.21
N TRP A 219 0.56 -2.00 -7.10
CA TRP A 219 0.03 -2.21 -5.75
C TRP A 219 -0.93 -1.11 -5.28
N ILE A 220 -0.76 0.13 -5.77
CA ILE A 220 -1.75 1.20 -5.59
C ILE A 220 -3.06 0.79 -6.26
N TYR A 221 -3.02 0.26 -7.47
CA TYR A 221 -4.22 -0.22 -8.17
C TYR A 221 -4.90 -1.38 -7.44
N VAL A 222 -4.13 -2.34 -6.91
CA VAL A 222 -4.64 -3.40 -6.02
C VAL A 222 -5.40 -2.79 -4.84
N SER A 223 -4.81 -1.78 -4.20
CA SER A 223 -5.37 -1.13 -3.02
C SER A 223 -6.67 -0.38 -3.30
N LEU A 224 -6.80 0.28 -4.44
CA LEU A 224 -8.04 0.95 -4.85
C LEU A 224 -9.18 -0.07 -5.03
N ASN A 225 -8.90 -1.23 -5.62
CA ASN A 225 -9.89 -2.31 -5.74
C ASN A 225 -10.26 -2.90 -4.37
N LEU A 226 -9.29 -3.08 -3.47
CA LEU A 226 -9.55 -3.51 -2.09
C LEU A 226 -10.41 -2.50 -1.33
N LEU A 227 -10.14 -1.20 -1.44
CA LEU A 227 -10.94 -0.15 -0.80
C LEU A 227 -12.41 -0.21 -1.26
N ASN A 228 -12.66 -0.32 -2.57
CA ASN A 228 -14.02 -0.51 -3.08
C ASN A 228 -14.67 -1.80 -2.54
N ARG A 229 -13.89 -2.89 -2.42
CA ARG A 229 -14.37 -4.17 -1.87
C ARG A 229 -14.70 -4.07 -0.38
N VAL A 230 -13.88 -3.36 0.41
CA VAL A 230 -14.15 -3.07 1.84
C VAL A 230 -15.48 -2.35 1.98
N GLU A 231 -15.71 -1.28 1.21
CA GLU A 231 -16.95 -0.52 1.28
C GLU A 231 -18.18 -1.40 0.98
N SER A 232 -18.12 -2.16 -0.13
CA SER A 232 -19.20 -3.08 -0.51
C SER A 232 -19.48 -4.14 0.56
N ARG A 233 -18.44 -4.73 1.16
CA ARG A 233 -18.59 -5.75 2.20
C ARG A 233 -19.17 -5.18 3.50
N ILE A 234 -18.80 -3.95 3.87
CA ILE A 234 -19.41 -3.25 5.01
C ILE A 234 -20.90 -3.01 4.77
N GLU A 235 -21.27 -2.57 3.56
CA GLU A 235 -22.66 -2.32 3.18
C GLU A 235 -23.51 -3.60 3.18
N GLN A 236 -22.89 -4.74 2.87
CA GLN A 236 -23.52 -6.07 2.92
C GLN A 236 -23.51 -6.70 4.33
N GLY A 237 -22.85 -6.08 5.31
CA GLY A 237 -22.71 -6.60 6.67
C GLY A 237 -21.68 -7.74 6.81
N GLU A 238 -20.85 -7.98 5.80
CA GLU A 238 -19.79 -9.00 5.78
C GLU A 238 -18.53 -8.51 6.53
N PHE A 239 -18.67 -8.19 7.82
CA PHE A 239 -17.62 -7.52 8.60
C PHE A 239 -16.33 -8.34 8.74
N GLU A 240 -16.41 -9.67 8.77
CA GLU A 240 -15.24 -10.56 8.82
C GLU A 240 -14.39 -10.42 7.55
N LYS A 241 -15.02 -10.57 6.38
CA LYS A 241 -14.37 -10.39 5.07
C LYS A 241 -13.84 -8.97 4.88
N ALA A 242 -14.61 -7.95 5.29
CA ALA A 242 -14.15 -6.56 5.26
C ALA A 242 -12.92 -6.35 6.17
N SER A 243 -12.87 -7.01 7.33
CA SER A 243 -11.71 -6.95 8.22
C SER A 243 -10.46 -7.56 7.57
N SER A 244 -10.61 -8.64 6.80
CA SER A 244 -9.52 -9.25 6.03
C SER A 244 -8.98 -8.33 4.94
N ASP A 245 -9.87 -7.69 4.19
CA ASP A 245 -9.47 -6.71 3.16
C ASP A 245 -8.75 -5.50 3.77
N VAL A 246 -9.22 -5.02 4.92
CA VAL A 246 -8.57 -3.91 5.63
C VAL A 246 -7.19 -4.33 6.15
N TYR A 247 -7.02 -5.59 6.58
CA TYR A 247 -5.71 -6.14 6.91
C TYR A 247 -4.79 -6.16 5.67
N LEU A 248 -5.25 -6.67 4.53
CA LEU A 248 -4.51 -6.64 3.27
C LEU A 248 -4.10 -5.21 2.88
N LEU A 249 -5.02 -4.25 2.97
CA LEU A 249 -4.77 -2.85 2.68
C LEU A 249 -3.68 -2.26 3.60
N GLU A 250 -3.69 -2.58 4.90
CA GLU A 250 -2.64 -2.17 5.85
C GLU A 250 -1.28 -2.74 5.46
N ARG A 251 -1.24 -4.03 5.08
CA ARG A 251 -0.02 -4.69 4.65
C ARG A 251 0.51 -4.10 3.34
N ILE A 252 -0.37 -3.72 2.42
CA ILE A 252 0.04 -3.06 1.17
C ILE A 252 0.60 -1.67 1.45
N TRP A 253 0.02 -0.86 2.35
CA TRP A 253 0.63 0.42 2.74
C TRP A 253 2.07 0.27 3.25
N LYS A 254 2.35 -0.79 4.03
CA LYS A 254 3.71 -1.12 4.47
C LYS A 254 4.60 -1.55 3.30
N LEU A 255 4.07 -2.36 2.39
CA LEU A 255 4.76 -2.76 1.17
C LEU A 255 5.14 -1.55 0.30
N LEU A 256 4.25 -0.57 0.14
CA LEU A 256 4.55 0.66 -0.62
C LEU A 256 5.75 1.41 -0.01
N ALA A 257 5.88 1.43 1.32
CA ALA A 257 7.05 2.00 1.99
C ALA A 257 8.33 1.19 1.69
N GLU A 258 8.25 -0.16 1.70
CA GLU A 258 9.37 -1.04 1.33
C GLU A 258 9.80 -0.82 -0.14
N ILE A 259 8.85 -0.58 -1.04
CA ILE A 259 9.10 -0.28 -2.47
C ILE A 259 9.82 1.07 -2.60
N GLU A 260 9.31 2.13 -1.96
CA GLU A 260 9.94 3.45 -1.99
C GLU A 260 11.34 3.43 -1.38
N ASP A 261 11.56 2.66 -0.30
CA ASP A 261 12.85 2.51 0.36
C ASP A 261 13.93 1.88 -0.55
N LEU A 262 13.59 1.27 -1.69
CA LEU A 262 14.58 0.83 -2.67
C LEU A 262 15.35 2.01 -3.27
N HIS A 263 14.74 3.19 -3.35
CA HIS A 263 15.40 4.37 -3.92
C HIS A 263 16.66 4.77 -3.14
N ILE A 264 16.79 4.44 -1.84
CA ILE A 264 18.01 4.73 -1.07
C ILE A 264 19.25 3.98 -1.58
N LEU A 265 19.05 2.93 -2.39
CA LEU A 265 20.13 2.12 -2.94
C LEU A 265 20.68 2.67 -4.27
N MET A 266 20.01 3.68 -4.82
CA MET A 266 20.46 4.42 -6.00
C MET A 266 21.70 5.24 -5.66
N ASP A 267 22.61 5.39 -6.63
CA ASP A 267 23.72 6.33 -6.47
C ASP A 267 23.18 7.78 -6.43
N PRO A 268 23.53 8.59 -5.41
CA PRO A 268 23.00 9.94 -5.28
C PRO A 268 23.36 10.86 -6.46
N GLU A 269 24.58 10.76 -7.00
CA GLU A 269 25.00 11.63 -8.11
C GLU A 269 24.23 11.28 -9.38
N ASP A 270 24.14 10.00 -9.71
CA ASP A 270 23.41 9.54 -10.88
C ASP A 270 21.91 9.81 -10.76
N PHE A 271 21.33 9.63 -9.58
CA PHE A 271 19.93 9.97 -9.34
C PHE A 271 19.68 11.47 -9.52
N LEU A 272 20.56 12.35 -9.02
CA LEU A 272 20.42 13.80 -9.20
C LEU A 272 20.50 14.23 -10.67
N LYS A 273 21.27 13.50 -11.52
CA LYS A 273 21.26 13.69 -12.97
C LYS A 273 19.90 13.31 -13.57
N VAL A 274 19.33 12.16 -13.18
CA VAL A 274 17.97 11.74 -13.60
C VAL A 274 16.92 12.76 -13.17
N LYS A 275 16.98 13.22 -11.91
CA LYS A 275 16.09 14.26 -11.36
C LYS A 275 16.08 15.50 -12.26
N LYS A 276 17.25 15.97 -12.68
CA LYS A 276 17.39 17.11 -13.59
C LYS A 276 16.80 16.82 -14.97
N GLN A 277 17.08 15.65 -15.53
CA GLN A 277 16.62 15.24 -16.87
C GLN A 277 15.08 15.08 -16.92
N LEU A 278 14.49 14.49 -15.88
CA LEU A 278 13.04 14.31 -15.73
C LEU A 278 12.31 15.54 -15.19
N GLN A 279 13.03 16.64 -14.95
CA GLN A 279 12.49 17.87 -14.38
C GLN A 279 11.67 17.62 -13.09
N ILE A 280 12.21 16.77 -12.22
CA ILE A 280 11.67 16.55 -10.88
C ILE A 280 12.03 17.79 -10.05
N LYS A 281 11.10 18.74 -10.01
CA LYS A 281 11.18 19.99 -9.26
C LYS A 281 10.29 19.91 -8.01
N SER A 282 10.71 20.54 -6.92
CA SER A 282 10.01 20.67 -5.63
C SER A 282 9.72 22.15 -5.30
N THR A 283 9.16 22.88 -6.26
CA THR A 283 9.02 24.34 -6.19
C THR A 283 7.69 24.82 -5.59
N SER A 284 6.72 23.92 -5.40
CA SER A 284 5.37 24.21 -4.95
C SER A 284 4.90 23.27 -3.84
N ARG A 285 3.79 23.62 -3.19
CA ARG A 285 3.21 22.91 -2.03
C ARG A 285 2.94 21.41 -2.28
N ASN A 286 2.61 21.01 -3.52
CA ASN A 286 2.30 19.63 -3.93
C ASN A 286 3.32 19.05 -4.93
N ASP A 287 4.54 19.55 -4.97
CA ASP A 287 5.50 19.14 -6.00
C ASP A 287 6.29 17.85 -5.67
N ALA A 288 6.08 17.25 -4.50
CA ALA A 288 6.72 15.98 -4.16
C ALA A 288 6.40 14.92 -5.23
N PHE A 289 7.40 14.15 -5.66
CA PHE A 289 7.30 13.27 -6.82
C PHE A 289 6.18 12.22 -6.65
N CYS A 290 6.00 11.69 -5.44
CA CYS A 290 4.91 10.75 -5.12
C CYS A 290 3.50 11.33 -5.37
N PHE A 291 3.29 12.64 -5.22
CA PHE A 291 1.98 13.27 -5.49
C PHE A 291 1.69 13.46 -6.98
N ARG A 292 2.62 13.11 -7.87
CA ARG A 292 2.33 12.97 -9.31
C ARG A 292 1.50 11.72 -9.60
N SER A 293 1.54 10.72 -8.71
CA SER A 293 0.64 9.58 -8.74
C SER A 293 -0.77 10.01 -8.31
N LYS A 294 -1.70 10.06 -9.26
CA LYS A 294 -3.12 10.27 -8.96
C LYS A 294 -3.68 9.10 -8.13
N GLY A 295 -3.22 7.88 -8.40
CA GLY A 295 -3.64 6.68 -7.69
C GLY A 295 -3.25 6.70 -6.22
N LEU A 296 -2.02 7.12 -5.88
CA LEU A 296 -1.58 7.24 -4.48
C LEU A 296 -2.39 8.27 -3.72
N VAL A 297 -2.66 9.43 -4.34
CA VAL A 297 -3.48 10.50 -3.75
C VAL A 297 -4.90 10.01 -3.50
N GLU A 298 -5.49 9.31 -4.46
CA GLU A 298 -6.82 8.71 -4.35
C GLU A 298 -6.87 7.62 -3.27
N MET A 299 -5.89 6.71 -3.26
CA MET A 299 -5.76 5.66 -2.25
C MET A 299 -5.66 6.24 -0.83
N ALA A 300 -4.86 7.30 -0.64
CA ALA A 300 -4.73 7.98 0.64
C ALA A 300 -6.02 8.67 1.06
N LYS A 301 -6.73 9.29 0.11
CA LYS A 301 -8.04 9.91 0.35
C LYS A 301 -9.09 8.86 0.75
N MET A 302 -9.24 7.79 -0.02
CA MET A 302 -10.20 6.71 0.27
C MET A 302 -9.88 5.99 1.59
N SER A 303 -8.59 5.78 1.90
CA SER A 303 -8.17 5.20 3.20
C SER A 303 -8.61 6.07 4.39
N LYS A 304 -8.65 7.40 4.21
CA LYS A 304 -9.16 8.33 5.21
C LYS A 304 -10.70 8.33 5.25
N GLU A 305 -11.35 8.22 4.10
CA GLU A 305 -12.82 8.19 3.96
C GLU A 305 -13.45 6.93 4.58
N LEU A 306 -12.68 5.87 4.84
CA LEU A 306 -13.14 4.72 5.66
C LEU A 306 -13.74 5.15 7.01
N ARG A 307 -13.33 6.28 7.58
CA ARG A 307 -13.95 6.87 8.80
C ARG A 307 -15.45 7.11 8.65
N GLU A 308 -15.93 7.40 7.45
CA GLU A 308 -17.34 7.67 7.15
C GLU A 308 -18.20 6.40 7.25
N LYS A 309 -17.56 5.22 7.17
CA LYS A 309 -18.23 3.92 7.34
C LYS A 309 -18.31 3.47 8.82
N VAL A 310 -17.62 4.13 9.74
CA VAL A 310 -17.63 3.79 11.19
C VAL A 310 -19.05 3.82 11.80
N PRO A 311 -19.90 4.83 11.53
CA PRO A 311 -21.28 4.83 12.04
C PRO A 311 -22.08 3.63 11.54
N ALA A 312 -21.88 3.20 10.30
CA ALA A 312 -22.55 2.01 9.74
C ALA A 312 -22.11 0.73 10.45
N VAL A 313 -20.81 0.56 10.69
CA VAL A 313 -20.26 -0.59 11.44
C VAL A 313 -20.82 -0.65 12.87
N LEU A 314 -20.90 0.51 13.54
CA LEU A 314 -21.43 0.62 14.91
C LEU A 314 -22.96 0.65 14.99
N ALA A 315 -23.67 0.61 13.85
CA ALA A 315 -25.12 0.73 13.73
C ALA A 315 -25.68 2.00 14.44
N VAL A 316 -25.01 3.14 14.29
CA VAL A 316 -25.42 4.42 14.88
C VAL A 316 -25.75 5.43 13.80
N THR A 317 -26.94 6.04 13.88
CA THR A 317 -27.34 7.18 13.03
C THR A 317 -26.72 8.47 13.58
N VAL A 318 -25.54 8.89 13.09
CA VAL A 318 -24.89 10.15 13.46
C VAL A 318 -23.99 10.70 12.35
N ASP A 319 -23.63 11.97 12.48
CA ASP A 319 -22.61 12.68 11.71
C ASP A 319 -21.26 11.91 11.74
N PRO A 320 -20.66 11.61 10.58
CA PRO A 320 -19.40 10.85 10.45
C PRO A 320 -18.18 11.56 11.06
N THR A 321 -18.28 12.83 11.45
CA THR A 321 -17.19 13.57 12.12
C THR A 321 -16.98 13.20 13.59
N GLY A 322 -17.82 12.33 14.14
CA GLY A 322 -17.67 11.78 15.48
C GLY A 322 -18.36 12.61 16.55
N GLY A 323 -18.86 11.92 17.58
CA GLY A 323 -19.59 12.54 18.67
C GLY A 323 -19.82 11.58 19.85
N PRO A 324 -20.37 12.07 20.97
CA PRO A 324 -20.51 11.29 22.21
C PRO A 324 -21.24 9.95 22.02
N ARG A 325 -22.24 9.91 21.13
CA ARG A 325 -23.01 8.69 20.82
C ARG A 325 -22.18 7.63 20.09
N LEU A 326 -21.32 8.05 19.16
CA LEU A 326 -20.44 7.13 18.42
C LEU A 326 -19.39 6.53 19.36
N GLN A 327 -18.84 7.38 20.24
CA GLN A 327 -17.92 6.97 21.30
C GLN A 327 -18.56 5.97 22.27
N GLU A 328 -19.77 6.25 22.76
CA GLU A 328 -20.50 5.34 23.67
C GLU A 328 -20.78 3.98 23.01
N ALA A 329 -21.19 3.98 21.74
CA ALA A 329 -21.40 2.74 20.99
C ALA A 329 -20.10 1.94 20.83
N ALA A 330 -18.98 2.59 20.52
CA ALA A 330 -17.67 1.94 20.46
C ALA A 330 -17.25 1.37 21.84
N MET A 331 -17.46 2.13 22.92
CA MET A 331 -17.19 1.63 24.28
C MET A 331 -18.01 0.38 24.61
N LYS A 332 -19.30 0.39 24.27
CA LYS A 332 -20.19 -0.75 24.45
C LYS A 332 -19.72 -1.97 23.66
N LEU A 333 -19.38 -1.78 22.38
CA LEU A 333 -18.84 -2.84 21.52
C LEU A 333 -17.58 -3.47 22.14
N TYR A 334 -16.58 -2.65 22.51
CA TYR A 334 -15.30 -3.13 23.06
C TYR A 334 -15.43 -3.80 24.44
N SER A 335 -16.39 -3.37 25.26
CA SER A 335 -16.63 -3.96 26.58
C SER A 335 -17.39 -5.29 26.51
N MET A 336 -18.39 -5.39 25.63
CA MET A 336 -19.20 -6.60 25.47
C MET A 336 -18.49 -7.70 24.70
N LYS A 337 -17.70 -7.35 23.66
CA LYS A 337 -16.92 -8.30 22.83
C LYS A 337 -17.71 -9.39 22.12
N ASN A 338 -19.02 -9.24 21.98
CA ASN A 338 -19.88 -10.24 21.33
C ASN A 338 -19.88 -10.15 19.80
N GLU A 339 -19.44 -9.02 19.24
CA GLU A 339 -19.35 -8.77 17.78
C GLU A 339 -17.88 -8.49 17.43
N TYR A 340 -17.04 -9.52 17.52
CA TYR A 340 -15.58 -9.40 17.42
C TYR A 340 -15.12 -8.98 16.02
N GLU A 341 -15.85 -9.36 14.97
CA GLU A 341 -15.57 -9.02 13.58
C GLU A 341 -15.60 -7.50 13.38
N LYS A 342 -16.57 -6.82 14.00
CA LYS A 342 -16.65 -5.34 13.99
C LYS A 342 -15.49 -4.71 14.74
N ILE A 343 -15.04 -5.32 15.84
CA ILE A 343 -13.88 -4.84 16.59
C ILE A 343 -12.62 -4.92 15.72
N HIS A 344 -12.40 -6.06 15.08
CA HIS A 344 -11.24 -6.27 14.20
C HIS A 344 -11.26 -5.35 12.99
N LEU A 345 -12.43 -5.15 12.36
CA LEU A 345 -12.59 -4.20 11.26
C LEU A 345 -12.20 -2.78 11.67
N LEU A 346 -12.74 -2.28 12.79
CA LEU A 346 -12.44 -0.93 13.28
C LEU A 346 -10.97 -0.76 13.69
N GLN A 347 -10.37 -1.78 14.30
CA GLN A 347 -8.94 -1.77 14.62
C GLN A 347 -8.07 -1.79 13.36
N GLY A 348 -8.47 -2.58 12.36
CA GLY A 348 -7.83 -2.61 11.04
C GLY A 348 -7.86 -1.24 10.37
N MET A 349 -9.00 -0.55 10.41
CA MET A 349 -9.13 0.81 9.84
C MET A 349 -8.15 1.80 10.47
N GLN A 350 -7.96 1.72 11.79
CA GLN A 350 -6.95 2.51 12.50
C GLN A 350 -5.52 2.09 12.16
N ALA A 351 -5.28 0.80 11.90
CA ALA A 351 -3.98 0.31 11.44
C ALA A 351 -3.64 0.82 10.03
N VAL A 352 -4.63 0.90 9.12
CA VAL A 352 -4.49 1.52 7.79
C VAL A 352 -4.09 2.99 7.91
N GLU A 353 -4.76 3.78 8.77
CA GLU A 353 -4.33 5.17 9.04
C GLU A 353 -2.87 5.21 9.50
N SER A 354 -2.52 4.37 10.46
CA SER A 354 -1.18 4.32 11.03
C SER A 354 -0.12 3.97 9.98
N ALA A 355 -0.43 3.03 9.06
CA ALA A 355 0.45 2.65 7.97
C ALA A 355 0.58 3.76 6.92
N ALA A 356 -0.52 4.40 6.52
CA ALA A 356 -0.52 5.52 5.59
C ALA A 356 0.29 6.71 6.11
N LYS A 357 0.08 7.13 7.37
CA LYS A 357 0.87 8.21 7.98
C LYS A 357 2.36 7.87 8.07
N ARG A 358 2.70 6.61 8.38
CA ARG A 358 4.10 6.13 8.37
C ARG A 358 4.72 6.19 6.97
N PHE A 359 3.96 5.82 5.93
CA PHE A 359 4.42 5.91 4.55
C PHE A 359 4.84 7.35 4.21
N PHE A 360 3.97 8.33 4.41
CA PHE A 360 4.29 9.73 4.06
C PHE A 360 5.42 10.32 4.89
N PHE A 361 5.49 9.97 6.18
CA PHE A 361 6.62 10.36 7.02
C PHE A 361 7.94 9.74 6.52
N GLY A 362 7.94 8.43 6.24
CA GLY A 362 9.09 7.70 5.70
C GLY A 362 9.54 8.27 4.37
N TYR A 363 8.60 8.53 3.45
CA TYR A 363 8.87 9.16 2.15
C TYR A 363 9.56 10.53 2.30
N GLN A 364 9.11 11.38 3.23
CA GLN A 364 9.79 12.66 3.48
C GLN A 364 11.25 12.46 3.92
N LYS A 365 11.52 11.45 4.75
CA LYS A 365 12.89 11.12 5.18
C LYS A 365 13.73 10.53 4.06
N LEU A 366 13.15 9.70 3.20
CA LEU A 366 13.79 9.17 2.00
C LEU A 366 14.20 10.32 1.06
N VAL A 367 13.31 11.27 0.80
CA VAL A 367 13.61 12.47 0.00
C VAL A 367 14.79 13.24 0.61
N ALA A 368 14.80 13.44 1.93
CA ALA A 368 15.91 14.12 2.60
C ALA A 368 17.25 13.37 2.46
N ALA A 369 17.22 12.04 2.53
CA ALA A 369 18.41 11.21 2.42
C ALA A 369 18.98 11.18 0.99
N MET A 370 18.11 11.19 -0.03
CA MET A 370 18.52 11.11 -1.44
C MET A 370 18.84 12.46 -2.07
N MET A 371 18.08 13.50 -1.72
CA MET A 371 18.14 14.80 -2.38
C MET A 371 18.59 15.94 -1.44
N GLY A 372 18.80 15.64 -0.16
CA GLY A 372 19.19 16.60 0.87
C GLY A 372 17.99 17.23 1.59
N SER A 373 18.25 17.69 2.81
CA SER A 373 17.22 18.27 3.70
C SER A 373 16.57 19.55 3.17
N ALA A 374 17.26 20.30 2.30
CA ALA A 374 16.68 21.49 1.67
C ALA A 374 15.53 21.12 0.72
N GLU A 375 15.67 20.03 -0.02
CA GLU A 375 14.62 19.50 -0.90
C GLU A 375 13.42 19.00 -0.10
N ALA A 376 13.68 18.25 0.97
CA ALA A 376 12.63 17.69 1.84
C ALA A 376 11.87 18.74 2.66
N ASN A 377 12.42 19.95 2.77
CA ASN A 377 11.85 21.07 3.52
C ASN A 377 11.62 22.32 2.66
N ALA A 378 11.59 22.20 1.32
CA ALA A 378 11.68 23.32 0.37
C ALA A 378 10.67 24.47 0.61
N ASN A 379 9.58 24.23 1.34
CA ASN A 379 8.58 25.25 1.70
C ASN A 379 8.77 25.90 3.09
N ARG A 380 9.70 25.44 3.94
CA ARG A 380 9.95 26.05 5.28
C ARG A 380 10.92 27.24 5.23
N THR A 381 11.69 27.37 4.15
CA THR A 381 12.78 28.36 4.03
C THR A 381 12.41 29.62 3.23
N ALA A 382 11.17 29.76 2.77
CA ALA A 382 10.69 30.99 2.14
C ALA A 382 10.16 31.97 3.22
N GLU A 383 10.81 33.13 3.33
CA GLU A 383 10.64 34.21 4.32
C GLU A 383 9.26 34.91 4.28
N SER A 384 8.15 34.17 4.42
CA SER A 384 6.82 34.77 4.57
C SER A 384 6.10 34.23 5.80
N HIS A 385 5.69 35.13 6.69
CA HIS A 385 5.03 34.92 7.98
C HIS A 385 3.60 34.32 7.91
N HIS A 386 3.34 33.40 6.99
CA HIS A 386 2.18 32.51 7.05
C HIS A 386 2.67 31.06 6.95
N GLU A 387 2.74 30.40 8.10
CA GLU A 387 3.17 29.00 8.29
C GLU A 387 2.30 28.03 7.48
N THR A 388 2.56 27.90 6.19
CA THR A 388 1.92 26.89 5.35
C THR A 388 2.89 25.73 5.17
N CYS A 389 2.69 24.70 5.99
CA CYS A 389 3.46 23.46 5.94
C CYS A 389 3.34 22.80 4.54
N ASP A 390 4.37 22.10 4.07
CA ASP A 390 4.28 21.34 2.81
C ASP A 390 3.25 20.20 2.92
N SER A 391 2.70 19.74 1.80
CA SER A 391 1.60 18.76 1.84
C SER A 391 2.02 17.44 2.48
N LEU A 392 3.27 17.00 2.30
CA LEU A 392 3.83 15.82 2.98
C LEU A 392 3.76 15.95 4.51
N THR A 393 4.21 17.08 5.07
CA THR A 393 4.14 17.29 6.52
C THR A 393 2.69 17.42 7.00
N GLN A 394 1.81 18.04 6.20
CA GLN A 394 0.39 18.12 6.55
C GLN A 394 -0.28 16.75 6.62
N VAL A 395 0.09 15.78 5.77
CA VAL A 395 -0.55 14.45 5.77
C VAL A 395 -0.33 13.71 7.09
N PHE A 396 0.91 13.62 7.57
CA PHE A 396 1.19 12.86 8.79
C PHE A 396 0.97 13.66 10.08
N MET A 397 0.93 15.00 10.01
CA MET A 397 0.57 15.86 11.14
C MET A 397 -0.95 16.06 11.28
N GLU A 398 -1.74 15.55 10.35
CA GLU A 398 -3.21 15.62 10.43
C GLU A 398 -3.71 14.93 11.72
N PRO A 399 -4.76 15.48 12.38
CA PRO A 399 -5.45 14.79 13.48
C PRO A 399 -5.80 13.33 13.16
N PRO A 400 -6.03 12.50 14.19
CA PRO A 400 -6.42 11.12 13.97
C PRO A 400 -7.70 11.03 13.12
N TYR A 401 -7.77 10.05 12.23
CA TYR A 401 -8.95 9.86 11.36
C TYR A 401 -10.16 9.34 12.17
N TYR A 402 -9.90 8.66 13.29
CA TYR A 402 -10.90 7.98 14.11
C TYR A 402 -10.97 8.49 15.57
N PRO A 403 -11.18 9.79 15.81
CA PRO A 403 -11.08 10.39 17.15
C PRO A 403 -12.06 9.80 18.15
N SER A 404 -13.27 9.40 17.74
CA SER A 404 -14.26 8.77 18.64
C SER A 404 -13.84 7.36 19.08
N LEU A 405 -13.15 6.59 18.22
CA LEU A 405 -12.65 5.27 18.59
C LEU A 405 -11.48 5.39 19.58
N ASP A 406 -10.62 6.38 19.40
CA ASP A 406 -9.52 6.66 20.32
C ASP A 406 -10.04 7.12 21.68
N ALA A 407 -11.01 8.04 21.69
CA ALA A 407 -11.66 8.47 22.92
C ALA A 407 -12.31 7.30 23.66
N ALA A 408 -13.02 6.41 22.97
CA ALA A 408 -13.64 5.23 23.58
C ALA A 408 -12.62 4.35 24.32
N LYS A 409 -11.41 4.16 23.77
CA LYS A 409 -10.33 3.43 24.44
C LYS A 409 -9.83 4.15 25.68
N THR A 410 -9.65 5.48 25.62
CA THR A 410 -9.26 6.31 26.77
C THR A 410 -10.25 6.15 27.94
N PHE A 411 -11.54 6.34 27.67
CA PHE A 411 -12.57 6.24 28.71
C PHE A 411 -12.71 4.82 29.30
N LEU A 412 -12.57 3.77 28.47
CA LEU A 412 -12.52 2.41 28.98
C LEU A 412 -11.30 2.20 29.89
N GLY A 413 -10.12 2.71 29.50
CA GLY A 413 -8.92 2.66 30.33
C GLY A 413 -9.10 3.32 31.70
N GLU A 414 -9.72 4.51 31.73
CA GLU A 414 -10.06 5.23 32.96
C GLU A 414 -11.08 4.46 33.81
N TYR A 415 -12.14 3.91 33.20
CA TYR A 415 -13.16 3.13 33.89
C TYR A 415 -12.55 1.94 34.65
N TRP A 416 -11.68 1.17 33.99
CA TRP A 416 -11.00 0.04 34.62
C TRP A 416 -9.98 0.46 35.67
N SER A 417 -9.30 1.60 35.49
CA SER A 417 -8.37 2.14 36.48
C SER A 417 -9.10 2.55 37.77
N ASN A 418 -10.28 3.15 37.65
CA ASN A 418 -11.10 3.57 38.80
C ASN A 418 -11.70 2.37 39.56
N LEU A 419 -12.05 1.28 38.87
CA LEU A 419 -12.47 0.01 39.49
C LEU A 419 -11.32 -0.63 40.28
N GLY A 420 -10.09 -0.59 39.76
CA GLY A 420 -8.90 -1.11 40.45
C GLY A 420 -8.53 -0.35 41.73
N CYS A 421 -8.79 0.96 41.78
CA CYS A 421 -8.57 1.78 42.97
C CYS A 421 -9.66 1.60 44.04
N ASN A 422 -10.92 1.36 43.64
CA ASN A 422 -12.03 1.13 44.58
C ASN A 422 -12.08 -0.30 45.16
N GLY A 423 -11.25 -1.23 44.68
CA GLY A 423 -11.11 -2.60 45.19
C GLY A 423 -10.10 -2.77 46.33
N ARG A 424 -9.49 -1.68 46.83
CA ARG A 424 -8.59 -1.66 47.99
C ARG A 424 -9.24 -0.90 49.15
N HIS A 425 -10.33 -1.42 49.71
CA HIS A 425 -10.81 -1.04 51.05
C HIS A 425 -11.34 -2.24 51.78
#